data_AF-X6LH79-F1
#
_entry.id   AF-X6LH79-F1
#
_cell.length_a   1.000
_cell.length_b   1.000
_cell.length_c   1.000
_cell.angle_alpha   90.00
_cell.angle_beta   90.00
_cell.angle_gamma   90.00
#
_symmetry.space_group_name_H-M   'P 1'
#
loop_
_entity.id
_entity.type
_entity.pdbx_description
1 polymer ?
#
loop_
_entity_poly.entity_id
_entity_poly.type
_entity_poly.pdbx_seq_one_letter_code
_entity_poly.pdbx_strand_id
1 'polypeptide(L)'
;NEVKIMREACLNLLWNIMNDPTNTKYRRINNDRFRRNLKRKCDSSQVDITRIWESMQYCLTQFGFKKENDQYWYCDDSVQILSLWACYEKWIYTQPMYNLFLTMPTIPKIVLMLEDETLKRHVLLFDYQYRRIVLVNIDKREELKIKTLHIGNPKKLSLEFNVHIQWLNHDKKPILILNHSWKFFVNVMERIALSSCCA
;
A
#
# COMPACT_ATOMS: atom_id res chain seq x y z
N ASN A 1 -8.89 9.80 -14.86
CA ASN A 1 -9.77 9.78 -13.65
C ASN A 1 -10.23 8.37 -13.27
N GLU A 2 -10.62 7.53 -14.22
CA GLU A 2 -11.06 6.15 -13.96
C GLU A 2 -10.07 5.33 -13.10
N VAL A 3 -8.83 5.17 -13.57
CA VAL A 3 -7.77 4.42 -12.85
C VAL A 3 -7.53 4.96 -11.45
N LYS A 4 -7.62 6.28 -11.24
CA LYS A 4 -7.46 6.90 -9.92
C LYS A 4 -8.55 6.45 -8.95
N ILE A 5 -9.81 6.46 -9.38
CA ILE A 5 -10.96 6.02 -8.56
C ILE A 5 -10.82 4.54 -8.22
N MET A 6 -10.52 3.71 -9.22
CA MET A 6 -10.32 2.27 -9.02
C MET A 6 -9.16 1.98 -8.06
N ARG A 7 -8.01 2.64 -8.26
CA ARG A 7 -6.84 2.50 -7.40
C ARG A 7 -7.18 2.82 -5.95
N GLU A 8 -7.83 3.95 -5.69
CA GLU A 8 -8.19 4.34 -4.33
C GLU A 8 -9.13 3.30 -3.68
N ALA A 9 -10.13 2.82 -4.41
CA ALA A 9 -11.04 1.79 -3.92
C ALA A 9 -10.30 0.46 -3.64
N CYS A 10 -9.46 0.01 -4.56
CA CYS A 10 -8.72 -1.25 -4.44
C CYS A 10 -7.69 -1.20 -3.30
N LEU A 11 -6.88 -0.15 -3.21
CA LEU A 11 -5.89 0.01 -2.13
C LEU A 11 -6.57 0.06 -0.76
N ASN A 12 -7.73 0.71 -0.64
CA ASN A 12 -8.49 0.73 0.62
C ASN A 12 -8.98 -0.66 1.02
N LEU A 13 -9.62 -1.38 0.09
CA LEU A 13 -10.15 -2.72 0.34
C LEU A 13 -9.05 -3.71 0.72
N LEU A 14 -8.00 -3.79 -0.10
CA LEU A 14 -6.87 -4.68 0.10
C LEU A 14 -6.16 -4.38 1.43
N TRP A 15 -5.93 -3.09 1.71
CA TRP A 15 -5.28 -2.69 2.96
C TRP A 15 -6.09 -3.10 4.20
N ASN A 16 -7.39 -2.87 4.20
CA ASN A 16 -8.21 -3.17 5.38
C ASN A 16 -8.18 -4.66 5.73
N ILE A 17 -8.20 -5.54 4.71
CA ILE A 17 -8.10 -6.99 4.91
C ILE A 17 -6.69 -7.37 5.38
N MET A 18 -5.66 -6.85 4.71
CA MET A 18 -4.26 -7.18 5.02
C MET A 18 -3.82 -6.70 6.41
N ASN A 19 -4.30 -5.53 6.85
CA ASN A 19 -3.94 -4.95 8.14
C ASN A 19 -4.68 -5.59 9.32
N ASP A 20 -5.86 -6.16 9.07
CA ASP A 20 -6.69 -6.79 10.08
C ASP A 20 -7.38 -8.05 9.51
N PRO A 21 -6.60 -9.12 9.25
CA PRO A 21 -7.05 -10.27 8.46
C PRO A 21 -8.10 -11.13 9.16
N THR A 22 -8.28 -11.00 10.48
CA THR A 22 -9.31 -11.74 11.24
C THR A 22 -10.61 -10.97 11.37
N ASN A 23 -10.65 -9.71 10.91
CA ASN A 23 -11.83 -8.87 11.03
C ASN A 23 -12.83 -9.14 9.90
N THR A 24 -13.88 -9.88 10.24
CA THR A 24 -14.96 -10.27 9.33
C THR A 24 -15.66 -9.10 8.65
N LYS A 25 -15.62 -7.90 9.23
CA LYS A 25 -16.18 -6.69 8.62
C LYS A 25 -15.47 -6.31 7.32
N TYR A 26 -14.15 -6.48 7.24
CA TYR A 26 -13.39 -6.16 6.03
C TYR A 26 -13.50 -7.23 4.96
N ARG A 27 -13.92 -8.44 5.36
CA ARG A 27 -14.18 -9.56 4.46
C ARG A 27 -15.58 -9.57 3.86
N ARG A 28 -16.41 -8.58 4.19
CA ARG A 28 -17.76 -8.44 3.66
C ARG A 28 -18.01 -7.05 3.09
N ILE A 29 -18.41 -6.99 1.82
CA ILE A 29 -18.70 -5.72 1.12
C ILE A 29 -20.17 -5.68 0.72
N ASN A 30 -20.92 -4.71 1.25
CA ASN A 30 -22.29 -4.46 0.79
C ASN A 30 -22.25 -3.83 -0.61
N ASN A 31 -22.89 -4.50 -1.57
CA ASN A 31 -22.91 -4.14 -2.99
C ASN A 31 -23.44 -2.71 -3.22
N ASP A 32 -24.58 -2.38 -2.63
CA ASP A 32 -25.24 -1.09 -2.86
C ASP A 32 -24.47 0.06 -2.22
N ARG A 33 -23.97 -0.13 -1.00
CA ARG A 33 -23.12 0.86 -0.33
C ARG A 33 -21.84 1.07 -1.12
N PHE A 34 -21.22 0.00 -1.62
CA PHE A 34 -20.00 0.10 -2.41
C PHE A 34 -20.23 0.82 -3.73
N ARG A 35 -21.28 0.46 -4.47
CA ARG A 35 -21.68 1.13 -5.71
C ARG A 35 -22.02 2.61 -5.49
N ARG A 36 -22.75 2.95 -4.43
CA ARG A 36 -23.04 4.36 -4.06
C ARG A 36 -21.78 5.14 -3.73
N ASN A 37 -20.81 4.53 -3.06
CA ASN A 37 -19.52 5.18 -2.76
C ASN A 37 -18.74 5.47 -4.05
N LEU A 38 -18.66 4.49 -4.96
CA LEU A 38 -18.03 4.66 -6.27
C LEU A 38 -18.75 5.72 -7.10
N LYS A 39 -20.08 5.70 -7.14
CA LYS A 39 -20.88 6.70 -7.87
C LYS A 39 -20.56 8.11 -7.42
N ARG A 40 -20.52 8.38 -6.11
CA ARG A 40 -20.16 9.71 -5.59
C ARG A 40 -18.78 10.20 -6.08
N LYS A 41 -17.79 9.30 -6.14
CA LYS A 41 -16.44 9.62 -6.66
C LYS A 41 -16.44 9.82 -8.18
N CYS A 42 -17.26 9.06 -8.90
CA CYS A 42 -17.42 9.17 -10.35
C CYS A 42 -18.09 10.49 -10.72
N ASP A 43 -19.18 10.85 -10.03
CA ASP A 43 -19.92 12.10 -10.22
C ASP A 43 -19.01 13.31 -9.99
N SER A 44 -18.22 13.30 -8.90
CA SER A 44 -17.26 14.37 -8.61
C SER A 44 -16.11 14.48 -9.62
N SER A 45 -15.90 13.44 -10.42
CA SER A 45 -14.78 13.36 -11.39
C SER A 45 -15.26 13.32 -12.84
N GLN A 46 -16.57 13.49 -13.07
CA GLN A 46 -17.24 13.37 -14.38
C GLN A 46 -16.89 12.08 -15.13
N VAL A 47 -16.89 10.95 -14.41
CA VAL A 47 -16.60 9.62 -14.94
C VAL A 47 -17.89 8.78 -14.99
N ASP A 48 -18.06 7.94 -16.01
CA ASP A 48 -19.15 6.97 -16.07
C ASP A 48 -18.94 5.84 -15.04
N ILE A 49 -19.94 5.67 -14.17
CA ILE A 49 -19.94 4.62 -13.15
C ILE A 49 -20.04 3.22 -13.75
N THR A 50 -20.61 3.04 -14.93
CA THR A 50 -20.91 1.72 -15.52
C THR A 50 -19.61 0.93 -15.74
N ARG A 51 -18.65 1.52 -16.45
CA ARG A 51 -17.34 0.91 -16.72
C ARG A 51 -16.52 0.68 -15.45
N ILE A 52 -16.57 1.63 -14.51
CA ILE A 52 -15.89 1.52 -13.22
C ILE A 52 -16.46 0.37 -12.41
N TRP A 53 -17.79 0.24 -12.40
CA TRP A 53 -18.47 -0.79 -11.64
C TRP A 53 -18.10 -2.19 -12.13
N GLU A 54 -18.18 -2.43 -13.44
CA GLU A 54 -17.77 -3.70 -14.06
C GLU A 54 -16.31 -4.05 -13.72
N SER A 55 -15.42 -3.07 -13.87
CA SER A 55 -13.99 -3.26 -13.58
C SER A 55 -13.73 -3.52 -12.09
N MET A 56 -14.49 -2.89 -11.20
CA MET A 56 -14.40 -3.12 -9.76
C MET A 56 -14.92 -4.50 -9.36
N GLN A 57 -15.99 -4.99 -9.98
CA GLN A 57 -16.47 -6.36 -9.76
C GLN A 57 -15.40 -7.38 -10.17
N TYR A 58 -14.74 -7.18 -11.31
CA TYR A 58 -13.59 -7.98 -11.72
C TYR A 58 -12.44 -7.92 -10.71
N CYS A 59 -12.13 -6.74 -10.16
CA CYS A 59 -11.09 -6.62 -9.13
C CYS A 59 -11.46 -7.41 -7.87
N LEU A 60 -12.72 -7.34 -7.42
CA LEU A 60 -13.20 -8.10 -6.26
C LEU A 60 -12.99 -9.61 -6.45
N THR A 61 -13.32 -10.16 -7.61
CA THR A 61 -13.09 -11.59 -7.87
C THR A 61 -11.61 -11.95 -7.88
N GLN A 62 -10.75 -11.10 -8.45
CA GLN A 62 -9.30 -11.29 -8.39
C GLN A 62 -8.74 -11.26 -6.95
N PHE A 63 -9.37 -10.50 -6.05
CA PHE A 63 -9.01 -10.46 -4.63
C PHE A 63 -9.56 -11.65 -3.83
N GLY A 64 -10.31 -12.56 -4.46
CA GLY A 64 -10.92 -13.72 -3.81
C GLY A 64 -12.32 -13.48 -3.27
N PHE A 65 -12.94 -12.33 -3.55
CA PHE A 65 -14.35 -12.12 -3.18
C PHE A 65 -15.28 -12.89 -4.11
N LYS A 66 -16.27 -13.53 -3.52
CA LYS A 66 -17.38 -14.19 -4.21
C LYS A 66 -18.67 -13.41 -3.96
N LYS A 67 -19.48 -13.27 -5.00
CA LYS A 67 -20.83 -12.71 -4.90
C LYS A 67 -21.79 -13.85 -4.59
N GLU A 68 -22.59 -13.70 -3.55
CA GLU A 68 -23.66 -14.66 -3.24
C GLU A 68 -25.02 -14.14 -3.73
N ASN A 69 -26.10 -14.87 -3.43
CA ASN A 69 -27.47 -14.50 -3.81
C ASN A 69 -28.01 -13.28 -3.04
N ASP A 70 -27.25 -12.78 -2.06
CA ASP A 70 -27.62 -11.61 -1.27
C ASP A 70 -27.00 -10.30 -1.84
N GLN A 71 -27.08 -9.23 -1.06
CA GLN A 71 -26.51 -7.92 -1.42
C GLN A 71 -25.03 -7.77 -1.04
N TYR A 72 -24.29 -8.85 -0.81
CA TYR A 72 -22.93 -8.81 -0.30
C TYR A 72 -21.93 -9.59 -1.17
N TRP A 73 -20.68 -9.17 -1.05
CA TRP A 73 -19.51 -9.91 -1.50
C TRP A 73 -18.76 -10.41 -0.27
N TYR A 74 -18.31 -11.66 -0.31
CA TYR A 74 -17.62 -12.32 0.80
C TYR A 74 -16.22 -12.77 0.37
N CYS A 75 -15.22 -12.48 1.21
CA CYS A 75 -13.84 -12.92 1.03
C CYS A 75 -13.52 -14.00 2.05
N ASP A 76 -13.24 -15.21 1.55
CA ASP A 76 -12.94 -16.40 2.35
C ASP A 76 -11.68 -16.20 3.21
N ASP A 77 -11.69 -16.71 4.43
CA ASP A 77 -10.56 -16.67 5.36
C ASP A 77 -9.33 -17.42 4.82
N SER A 78 -9.54 -18.38 3.91
CA SER A 78 -8.49 -19.09 3.18
C SER A 78 -7.75 -18.24 2.14
N VAL A 79 -8.22 -17.03 1.84
CA VAL A 79 -7.49 -16.12 0.94
C VAL A 79 -6.14 -15.77 1.56
N GLN A 80 -5.08 -16.22 0.91
CA GLN A 80 -3.72 -16.04 1.38
C GLN A 80 -3.31 -14.57 1.31
N ILE A 81 -2.72 -14.06 2.39
CA ILE A 81 -2.18 -12.68 2.48
C ILE A 81 -1.18 -12.40 1.34
N LEU A 82 -0.42 -13.42 0.91
CA LEU A 82 0.48 -13.34 -0.24
C LEU A 82 -0.23 -12.91 -1.54
N SER A 83 -1.42 -13.46 -1.81
CA SER A 83 -2.21 -13.15 -3.00
C SER A 83 -2.74 -11.71 -2.96
N LEU A 84 -3.22 -11.28 -1.78
CA LEU A 84 -3.68 -9.92 -1.55
C LEU A 84 -2.54 -8.92 -1.65
N TRP A 85 -1.35 -9.28 -1.15
CA TRP A 85 -0.15 -8.48 -1.27
C TRP A 85 0.25 -8.25 -2.72
N ALA A 86 0.27 -9.29 -3.55
CA ALA A 86 0.58 -9.17 -4.97
C ALA A 86 -0.42 -8.24 -5.70
N CYS A 87 -1.71 -8.33 -5.35
CA CYS A 87 -2.73 -7.41 -5.85
C CYS A 87 -2.49 -5.97 -5.39
N TYR A 88 -2.11 -5.78 -4.12
CA TYR A 88 -1.83 -4.47 -3.55
C TYR A 88 -0.61 -3.83 -4.21
N GLU A 89 0.47 -4.59 -4.36
CA GLU A 89 1.68 -4.18 -5.08
C GLU A 89 1.35 -3.71 -6.51
N LYS A 90 0.55 -4.50 -7.25
CA LYS A 90 0.12 -4.13 -8.62
C LYS A 90 -0.58 -2.77 -8.64
N TRP A 91 -1.48 -2.50 -7.69
CA TRP A 91 -2.18 -1.22 -7.61
C TRP A 91 -1.28 -0.07 -7.15
N ILE A 92 -0.32 -0.33 -6.26
CA ILE A 92 0.67 0.66 -5.82
C ILE A 92 1.48 1.21 -7.00
N TYR A 93 1.93 0.33 -7.90
CA TYR A 93 2.72 0.74 -9.07
C TYR A 93 1.91 1.54 -10.10
N THR A 94 0.59 1.57 -10.02
CA THR A 94 -0.22 2.46 -10.87
C THR A 94 -0.24 3.92 -10.38
N GLN A 95 0.37 4.23 -9.22
CA GLN A 95 0.46 5.61 -8.71
C GLN A 95 1.38 6.46 -9.58
N PRO A 96 1.03 7.72 -9.90
CA PRO A 96 1.84 8.58 -10.77
C PRO A 96 3.27 8.76 -10.30
N MET A 97 3.49 8.80 -8.97
CA MET A 97 4.83 8.92 -8.39
C MET A 97 5.77 7.81 -8.87
N TYR A 98 5.31 6.57 -8.97
CA TYR A 98 6.13 5.46 -9.46
C TYR A 98 6.51 5.60 -10.94
N ASN A 99 5.70 6.29 -11.74
CA ASN A 99 6.03 6.58 -13.14
C ASN A 99 6.96 7.79 -13.29
N LEU A 100 6.79 8.82 -12.45
CA LEU A 100 7.64 10.01 -12.43
C LEU A 100 9.08 9.65 -11.99
N PHE A 101 9.20 8.74 -11.01
CA PHE A 101 10.48 8.28 -10.49
C PHE A 101 11.24 7.32 -11.41
N LEU A 102 10.77 7.04 -12.63
CA LEU A 102 11.59 6.36 -13.66
C LEU A 102 12.86 7.15 -14.04
N THR A 103 12.90 8.45 -13.71
CA THR A 103 14.05 9.34 -13.94
C THR A 103 14.92 9.58 -12.70
N MET A 104 14.51 9.08 -11.53
CA MET A 104 15.19 9.24 -10.24
C MET A 104 15.82 7.92 -9.78
N PRO A 105 16.69 7.93 -8.76
CA PRO A 105 17.20 6.69 -8.17
C PRO A 105 16.01 5.80 -7.75
N THR A 106 16.00 4.56 -8.22
CA THR A 106 14.88 3.64 -8.06
C THR A 106 14.57 3.46 -6.58
N ILE A 107 13.30 3.59 -6.21
CA ILE A 107 12.83 3.23 -4.85
C ILE A 107 13.26 1.79 -4.59
N PRO A 108 14.06 1.50 -3.55
CA PRO A 108 14.50 0.15 -3.28
C PRO A 108 13.28 -0.72 -2.98
N LYS A 109 13.16 -1.80 -3.74
CA LYS A 109 12.09 -2.78 -3.54
C LYS A 109 12.33 -3.64 -2.31
N ILE A 110 13.60 -3.92 -1.98
CA ILE A 110 13.99 -4.72 -0.82
C ILE A 110 14.91 -3.88 0.05
N VAL A 111 14.63 -3.84 1.35
CA VAL A 111 15.45 -3.14 2.33
C VAL A 111 15.80 -4.06 3.50
N LEU A 112 16.95 -3.82 4.12
CA LEU A 112 17.27 -4.38 5.43
C LEU A 112 16.79 -3.40 6.49
N MET A 113 15.94 -3.85 7.40
CA MET A 113 15.46 -3.05 8.52
C MET A 113 15.94 -3.68 9.83
N LEU A 114 16.43 -2.85 10.75
CA LEU A 114 16.77 -3.29 12.10
C LEU A 114 15.50 -3.35 12.95
N GLU A 115 15.21 -4.53 13.47
CA GLU A 115 14.06 -4.82 14.31
C GLU A 115 14.48 -5.69 15.48
N ASP A 116 14.21 -5.24 16.70
CA ASP A 116 14.54 -5.99 17.92
C ASP A 116 16.01 -6.49 17.88
N GLU A 117 16.93 -5.59 17.51
CA GLU A 117 18.37 -5.83 17.37
C GLU A 117 18.78 -6.79 16.24
N THR A 118 17.83 -7.26 15.43
CA THR A 118 18.06 -8.16 14.29
C THR A 118 17.79 -7.48 12.95
N LEU A 119 18.63 -7.74 11.95
CA LEU A 119 18.38 -7.26 10.58
C LEU A 119 17.44 -8.21 9.87
N LYS A 120 16.34 -7.68 9.33
CA LYS A 120 15.34 -8.44 8.58
C LYS A 120 15.10 -7.84 7.21
N ARG A 121 14.93 -8.68 6.20
CA ARG A 121 14.62 -8.26 4.84
C ARG A 121 13.14 -7.99 4.70
N HIS A 122 12.83 -6.84 4.12
CA HIS A 122 11.47 -6.43 3.84
C HIS A 122 11.32 -6.03 2.39
N VAL A 123 10.19 -6.41 1.78
CA VAL A 123 9.71 -5.72 0.59
C VAL A 123 9.10 -4.40 1.03
N LEU A 124 9.49 -3.31 0.38
CA LEU A 124 9.06 -1.95 0.68
C LEU A 124 8.17 -1.42 -0.44
N LEU A 125 7.00 -0.89 -0.07
CA LEU A 125 6.10 -0.16 -0.97
C LEU A 125 5.72 1.19 -0.38
N PHE A 126 5.65 2.22 -1.22
CA PHE A 126 5.12 3.54 -0.87
C PHE A 126 3.67 3.66 -1.33
N ASP A 127 2.76 3.77 -0.38
CA ASP A 127 1.38 4.14 -0.63
C ASP A 127 1.25 5.66 -0.46
N TYR A 128 1.51 6.39 -1.55
CA TYR A 128 1.41 7.85 -1.61
C TYR A 128 -0.04 8.32 -1.37
N GLN A 129 -1.02 7.54 -1.82
CA GLN A 129 -2.45 7.83 -1.60
C GLN A 129 -2.79 7.90 -0.11
N TYR A 130 -2.20 7.01 0.71
CA TYR A 130 -2.43 6.94 2.15
C TYR A 130 -1.25 7.44 3.00
N ARG A 131 -0.23 8.02 2.36
CA ARG A 131 1.00 8.54 2.96
C ARG A 131 1.63 7.59 3.97
N ARG A 132 1.92 6.38 3.51
CA ARG A 132 2.54 5.35 4.33
C ARG A 132 3.55 4.54 3.54
N ILE A 133 4.55 4.04 4.25
CA ILE A 133 5.42 2.97 3.78
C ILE A 133 4.84 1.66 4.32
N VAL A 134 4.66 0.69 3.43
CA VAL A 134 4.20 -0.65 3.76
C VAL A 134 5.37 -1.61 3.60
N LEU A 135 5.61 -2.42 4.61
CA LEU A 135 6.74 -3.33 4.70
C LEU A 135 6.23 -4.75 4.92
N VAL A 136 6.76 -5.70 4.16
CA VAL A 136 6.46 -7.12 4.32
C VAL A 136 7.73 -7.89 4.56
N ASN A 137 7.79 -8.54 5.72
CA ASN A 137 8.92 -9.39 6.06
C ASN A 137 8.95 -10.61 5.13
N ILE A 138 10.06 -10.82 4.43
CA ILE A 138 10.23 -11.93 3.49
C ILE A 138 11.13 -13.05 4.02
N ASP A 139 11.66 -12.93 5.23
CA ASP A 139 12.44 -13.98 5.88
C ASP A 139 11.55 -15.11 6.41
N LYS A 140 10.26 -14.86 6.64
CA LYS A 140 9.26 -15.87 7.07
C LYS A 140 8.06 -15.89 6.11
N ARG A 141 8.03 -16.83 5.17
CA ARG A 141 6.94 -16.94 4.19
C ARG A 141 5.58 -17.35 4.78
N GLU A 142 5.59 -18.12 5.87
CA GLU A 142 4.37 -18.68 6.47
C GLU A 142 3.66 -17.68 7.40
N GLU A 143 4.36 -16.64 7.85
CA GLU A 143 3.83 -15.57 8.71
C GLU A 143 4.13 -14.20 8.09
N LEU A 144 3.47 -13.88 6.97
CA LEU A 144 3.58 -12.54 6.40
C LEU A 144 3.07 -11.50 7.41
N LYS A 145 3.99 -10.88 8.12
CA LYS A 145 3.72 -9.75 8.99
C LYS A 145 3.91 -8.47 8.19
N ILE A 146 2.80 -7.76 8.03
CA ILE A 146 2.76 -6.45 7.37
C ILE A 146 2.99 -5.40 8.43
N LYS A 147 3.94 -4.50 8.17
CA LYS A 147 4.21 -3.33 8.98
C LYS A 147 3.89 -2.08 8.19
N THR A 148 3.48 -1.03 8.91
CA THR A 148 3.27 0.28 8.31
C THR A 148 3.96 1.38 9.09
N LEU A 149 4.54 2.29 8.33
CA LEU A 149 5.03 3.57 8.81
C LEU A 149 4.23 4.68 8.14
N HIS A 150 3.45 5.42 8.91
CA HIS A 150 2.81 6.63 8.41
C HIS A 150 3.86 7.75 8.28
N ILE A 151 4.00 8.27 7.07
CA ILE A 151 4.96 9.32 6.71
C ILE A 151 4.28 10.68 6.50
N GLY A 152 2.95 10.75 6.63
CA GLY A 152 2.23 12.02 6.54
C GLY A 152 0.74 11.89 6.83
N ASN A 153 0.02 12.99 6.70
CA ASN A 153 -1.43 13.00 6.90
C ASN A 153 -2.17 12.83 5.56
N PRO A 154 -2.86 11.70 5.30
CA PRO A 154 -3.56 11.48 4.05
C PRO A 154 -4.72 12.46 3.80
N LYS A 155 -5.18 13.18 4.83
CA LYS A 155 -6.21 14.23 4.72
C LYS A 155 -5.66 15.61 4.39
N LYS A 156 -4.34 15.84 4.50
CA LYS A 156 -3.70 17.11 4.11
C LYS A 156 -3.39 17.10 2.63
N LEU A 157 -3.57 18.24 1.97
CA LEU A 157 -3.20 18.44 0.56
C LEU A 157 -1.71 18.83 0.38
N SER A 158 -0.99 19.14 1.46
CA SER A 158 0.44 19.51 1.39
C SER A 158 1.26 18.40 0.73
N LEU A 159 2.18 18.72 -0.17
CA LEU A 159 3.09 17.72 -0.73
C LEU A 159 4.11 17.22 0.31
N GLU A 160 4.37 18.01 1.36
CA GLU A 160 5.36 17.70 2.37
C GLU A 160 4.94 16.49 3.22
N PHE A 161 5.90 15.62 3.43
CA PHE A 161 5.82 14.53 4.38
C PHE A 161 6.40 15.02 5.71
N ASN A 162 5.65 14.87 6.80
CA ASN A 162 6.10 15.27 8.13
C ASN A 162 6.98 14.18 8.74
N VAL A 163 8.03 13.77 8.02
CA VAL A 163 8.95 12.71 8.42
C VAL A 163 10.23 13.33 8.95
N HIS A 164 10.64 12.90 10.14
CA HIS A 164 11.97 13.23 10.62
C HIS A 164 12.99 12.28 9.97
N ILE A 165 13.87 12.82 9.13
CA ILE A 165 14.88 12.05 8.39
C ILE A 165 16.27 12.28 9.00
N GLN A 166 16.98 11.20 9.34
CA GLN A 166 18.40 11.25 9.74
C GLN A 166 19.23 10.28 8.92
N TRP A 167 20.43 10.70 8.56
CA TRP A 167 21.42 9.84 7.91
C TRP A 167 22.55 9.57 8.89
N LEU A 168 22.89 8.29 9.06
CA LEU A 168 24.00 7.85 9.89
C LEU A 168 24.88 6.88 9.09
N ASN A 169 26.15 6.76 9.47
CA ASN A 169 27.04 5.72 8.97
C ASN A 169 27.49 4.89 10.16
N HIS A 170 27.23 3.58 10.15
CA HIS A 170 27.71 2.64 11.16
C HIS A 170 28.64 1.65 10.48
N ASP A 171 29.90 1.58 10.88
CA ASP A 171 30.92 0.72 10.26
C ASP A 171 30.96 0.83 8.72
N LYS A 172 30.92 2.07 8.21
CA LYS A 172 30.87 2.42 6.78
C LYS A 172 29.59 1.98 6.05
N LYS A 173 28.59 1.41 6.74
CA LYS A 173 27.28 1.09 6.17
C LYS A 173 26.34 2.30 6.32
N PRO A 174 25.76 2.80 5.21
CA PRO A 174 24.77 3.87 5.28
C PRO A 174 23.49 3.38 5.98
N ILE A 175 23.02 4.18 6.93
CA ILE A 175 21.76 3.99 7.63
C ILE A 175 20.86 5.19 7.37
N LEU A 176 19.60 4.91 7.04
CA LEU A 176 18.51 5.87 7.00
C LEU A 176 17.62 5.66 8.22
N ILE A 177 17.37 6.72 9.00
CA ILE A 177 16.46 6.68 10.14
C ILE A 177 15.26 7.56 9.83
N LEU A 178 14.06 6.97 9.85
CA LEU A 178 12.78 7.69 9.70
C LEU A 178 12.04 7.73 11.05
N ASN A 179 11.52 8.90 11.43
CA ASN A 179 10.77 9.12 12.67
C ASN A 179 11.46 8.54 13.92
N HIS A 180 12.78 8.70 13.99
CA HIS A 180 13.68 8.29 15.08
C HIS A 180 13.75 6.78 15.41
N SER A 181 12.83 5.96 14.90
CA SER A 181 12.67 4.56 15.28
C SER A 181 12.90 3.58 14.13
N TRP A 182 12.67 4.00 12.88
CA TRP A 182 12.75 3.10 11.73
C TRP A 182 14.13 3.18 11.08
N LYS A 183 14.97 2.19 11.35
CA LYS A 183 16.37 2.15 10.89
C LYS A 183 16.50 1.20 9.69
N PHE A 184 16.82 1.76 8.53
CA PHE A 184 17.05 1.02 7.29
C PHE A 184 18.52 1.02 6.94
N PHE A 185 19.07 -0.17 6.69
CA PHE A 185 20.41 -0.40 6.17
C PHE A 185 20.31 -0.50 4.66
N VAL A 186 20.87 0.49 3.97
CA VAL A 186 20.71 0.69 2.53
C VAL A 186 22.04 1.16 1.93
N ASN A 187 22.21 1.05 0.61
CA ASN A 187 23.36 1.67 -0.03
C ASN A 187 23.19 3.21 -0.11
N VAL A 188 24.24 3.92 -0.52
CA VAL A 188 24.24 5.40 -0.57
C VAL A 188 23.14 5.94 -1.50
N MET A 189 22.95 5.31 -2.67
CA MET A 189 21.95 5.74 -3.65
C MET A 189 20.53 5.47 -3.15
N GLU A 190 20.29 4.31 -2.54
CA GLU A 190 19.02 3.95 -1.93
C GLU A 190 18.66 4.86 -0.75
N ARG A 191 19.64 5.28 0.07
CA ARG A 191 19.44 6.25 1.14
C ARG A 191 18.93 7.58 0.59
N ILE A 192 19.54 8.07 -0.49
CA ILE A 192 19.11 9.30 -1.19
C ILE A 192 17.70 9.10 -1.78
N ALA A 193 17.46 7.97 -2.45
CA ALA A 193 16.16 7.65 -3.05
C ALA A 193 15.03 7.65 -2.02
N LEU A 194 15.20 6.88 -0.93
CA LEU A 194 14.20 6.72 0.11
C LEU A 194 13.96 8.01 0.88
N SER A 195 15.01 8.75 1.23
CA SER A 195 14.84 10.04 1.89
C SER A 195 14.10 11.04 1.00
N SER A 196 14.41 11.08 -0.30
CA SER A 196 13.70 11.94 -1.26
C SER A 196 12.23 11.56 -1.40
N CYS A 197 11.87 10.27 -1.29
CA CYS A 197 10.48 9.82 -1.30
C CYS A 197 9.71 10.18 -0.01
N CYS A 198 10.43 10.49 1.07
CA CYS A 198 9.89 10.81 2.39
C CYS A 198 10.00 12.28 2.76
N ALA A 199 10.55 13.13 1.89
CA ALA A 199 10.71 14.57 2.09
C ALA A 199 9.52 15.35 1.54
#